data_AF-A0A9N9NWV3-F1
#
_entry.id   AF-A0A9N9NWV3-F1
#
_cell.length_a   1.000
_cell.length_b   1.000
_cell.length_c   1.000
_cell.angle_alpha   90.00
_cell.angle_beta   90.00
_cell.angle_gamma   90.00
#
_symmetry.space_group_name_H-M   'P 1'
#
loop_
_entity.id
_entity.type
_entity.pdbx_description
1 polymer ?
#
loop_
_entity_poly.entity_id
_entity_poly.type
_entity_poly.pdbx_seq_one_letter_code
_entity_poly.pdbx_strand_id
1 'polypeptide(L)'
;KLKLLSQPMSKDTVFGVKDIEELIFLLSERPGEMVRCSHVRNMFASRACRKSVMIGDALNRQQMQKIVKRMGDIDQPWNCPHGRPTMRHLFDLSQVKNSQPYTMRLKNR
;
A
#
# COMPACT_ATOMS: atom_id res chain seq x y z
N LYS A 1 16.11 19.45 -32.46
CA LYS A 1 16.70 18.26 -31.79
C LYS A 1 16.49 18.38 -30.29
N LEU A 2 15.89 17.38 -29.64
CA LEU A 2 15.83 17.32 -28.18
C LEU A 2 17.19 16.84 -27.64
N LYS A 3 17.62 17.37 -26.50
CA LYS A 3 18.84 16.96 -25.79
C LYS A 3 18.50 16.70 -24.34
N LEU A 4 18.78 15.49 -23.87
CA LEU A 4 18.68 15.17 -22.44
C LEU A 4 19.90 15.76 -21.71
N LEU A 5 19.66 16.74 -20.84
CA LEU A 5 20.73 17.44 -20.12
C LEU A 5 21.20 16.68 -18.88
N SER A 6 20.29 15.96 -18.24
CA SER A 6 20.54 15.26 -16.98
C SER A 6 19.59 14.08 -16.85
N GLN A 7 20.02 13.07 -16.11
CA GLN A 7 19.20 11.91 -15.78
C GLN A 7 19.16 11.69 -14.26
N PRO A 8 18.00 11.34 -13.68
CA PRO A 8 17.94 11.03 -12.27
C PRO A 8 18.72 9.73 -11.99
N MET A 9 19.36 9.69 -10.83
CA MET A 9 20.01 8.48 -10.31
C MET A 9 19.72 8.30 -8.83
N SER A 10 19.63 7.05 -8.40
CA SER A 10 19.43 6.68 -7.00
C SER A 10 20.24 5.44 -6.69
N LYS A 11 21.33 5.59 -5.92
CA LYS A 11 22.32 4.52 -5.70
C LYS A 11 22.73 3.91 -7.05
N ASP A 12 22.50 2.62 -7.24
CA ASP A 12 22.88 1.86 -8.44
C ASP A 12 21.81 1.88 -9.54
N THR A 13 20.71 2.61 -9.33
CA THR A 13 19.61 2.74 -10.30
C THR A 13 19.73 4.06 -11.06
N VAL A 14 19.86 3.96 -12.38
CA VAL A 14 19.85 5.10 -13.31
C VAL A 14 18.55 5.09 -14.09
N PHE A 15 17.89 6.24 -14.17
CA PHE A 15 16.66 6.41 -14.95
C PHE A 15 17.02 6.92 -16.34
N GLY A 16 16.69 6.15 -17.37
CA GLY A 16 17.14 6.40 -18.74
C GLY A 16 16.08 7.08 -19.60
N VAL A 17 16.35 7.11 -20.92
CA VAL A 17 15.44 7.69 -21.92
C VAL A 17 14.07 6.99 -21.91
N LYS A 18 14.02 5.68 -21.71
CA LYS A 18 12.76 4.91 -21.66
C LYS A 18 11.84 5.35 -20.52
N ASP A 19 12.41 5.68 -19.36
CA ASP A 19 11.65 6.19 -18.21
C ASP A 19 11.03 7.55 -18.51
N ILE A 20 11.73 8.38 -19.30
CA ILE A 20 11.25 9.69 -19.75
C ILE A 20 10.15 9.53 -20.78
N GLU A 21 10.30 8.62 -21.75
CA GLU A 21 9.26 8.31 -22.73
C GLU A 21 7.97 7.83 -22.04
N GLU A 22 8.08 6.93 -21.07
CA GLU A 22 6.93 6.49 -20.25
C GLU A 22 6.31 7.67 -19.49
N LEU A 23 7.13 8.52 -18.89
CA LEU A 23 6.64 9.67 -18.13
C LEU A 23 5.91 10.68 -19.03
N ILE A 24 6.43 10.96 -20.22
CA ILE A 24 5.79 11.83 -21.22
C ILE A 24 4.43 11.25 -21.61
N PHE A 25 4.37 9.94 -21.90
CA PHE A 25 3.11 9.25 -22.22
C PHE A 25 2.09 9.35 -21.07
N LEU A 26 2.53 9.14 -19.82
CA LEU A 26 1.64 9.25 -18.66
C LEU A 26 1.10 10.68 -18.46
N LEU A 27 1.93 11.70 -18.70
CA LEU A 27 1.53 13.11 -18.61
C LEU A 27 0.53 13.50 -19.70
N SER A 28 0.65 12.94 -20.91
CA SER A 28 -0.31 13.20 -21.98
C SER A 28 -1.66 12.53 -21.74
N GLU A 29 -1.68 11.31 -21.19
CA GLU A 29 -2.91 10.58 -20.90
C GLU A 29 -3.65 11.06 -19.65
N ARG A 30 -2.93 11.64 -18.68
CA ARG A 30 -3.47 12.05 -17.36
C ARG A 30 -3.05 13.48 -17.00
N PRO A 31 -3.50 14.49 -17.76
CA PRO A 31 -3.13 15.88 -17.50
C PRO A 31 -3.63 16.33 -16.12
N GLY A 32 -2.75 16.94 -15.33
CA GLY A 32 -3.07 17.43 -13.98
C GLY A 32 -2.91 16.41 -12.85
N GLU A 33 -2.67 15.13 -13.15
CA GLU A 33 -2.36 14.12 -12.15
C GLU A 33 -0.86 14.05 -11.84
N MET A 34 -0.53 13.73 -10.59
CA MET A 34 0.85 13.42 -10.20
C MET A 34 1.23 12.02 -10.70
N VAL A 35 1.88 11.96 -11.87
CA VAL A 35 2.35 10.71 -12.47
C VAL A 35 3.82 10.41 -12.14
N ARG A 36 4.17 9.13 -12.20
CA ARG A 36 5.54 8.60 -12.04
C ARG A 36 5.68 7.40 -12.95
N CYS A 37 6.82 7.28 -13.63
CA CYS A 37 7.13 6.09 -14.41
C CYS A 37 7.17 4.83 -13.53
N SER A 38 6.93 3.68 -14.14
CA SER A 38 6.89 2.36 -13.50
C SER A 38 8.11 2.08 -12.62
N HIS A 39 9.30 2.44 -13.09
CA HIS A 39 10.55 2.21 -12.38
C HIS A 39 10.62 3.00 -11.06
N VAL A 40 10.23 4.29 -11.07
CA VAL A 40 10.15 5.10 -9.84
C VAL A 40 9.07 4.56 -8.90
N ARG A 41 7.91 4.13 -9.43
CA ARG A 41 6.84 3.52 -8.62
C ARG A 41 7.32 2.25 -7.92
N ASN A 42 8.03 1.36 -8.63
CA ASN A 42 8.59 0.12 -8.08
C ASN A 42 9.66 0.39 -7.02
N MET A 43 10.50 1.41 -7.23
CA MET A 43 11.48 1.85 -6.24
C MET A 43 10.78 2.32 -4.95
N PHE A 44 9.73 3.15 -5.06
CA PHE A 44 8.99 3.61 -3.89
C PHE A 44 8.22 2.50 -3.19
N ALA A 45 7.60 1.58 -3.94
CA ALA A 45 6.94 0.41 -3.38
C ALA A 45 7.92 -0.44 -2.53
N SER A 46 9.11 -0.70 -3.07
CA SER A 46 10.17 -1.45 -2.39
C SER A 46 10.62 -0.75 -1.10
N ARG A 47 10.87 0.57 -1.17
CA ARG A 47 11.27 1.37 0.00
C ARG A 47 10.18 1.39 1.08
N ALA A 48 8.92 1.56 0.69
CA ALA A 48 7.79 1.53 1.61
C ALA A 48 7.69 0.18 2.31
N CYS A 49 7.84 -0.94 1.58
CA CYS A 49 7.80 -2.28 2.15
C CYS A 49 8.92 -2.53 3.16
N ARG A 50 10.16 -2.14 2.84
CA ARG A 50 11.33 -2.35 3.72
C ARG A 50 11.33 -1.47 4.96
N LYS A 51 10.64 -0.33 4.93
CA LYS A 51 10.54 0.61 6.06
C LYS A 51 9.26 0.41 6.90
N SER A 52 8.34 -0.43 6.44
CA SER A 52 7.10 -0.72 7.15
C SER A 52 7.34 -1.61 8.37
N VAL A 53 6.35 -1.64 9.26
CA VAL A 53 6.28 -2.63 10.34
C VAL A 53 6.20 -4.03 9.75
N MET A 54 6.95 -4.97 10.30
CA MET A 54 7.04 -6.34 9.83
C MET A 54 6.06 -7.24 10.56
N ILE A 55 5.65 -8.33 9.90
CA ILE A 55 4.90 -9.39 10.57
C ILE A 55 5.79 -10.01 11.66
N GLY A 56 5.26 -10.10 12.88
CA GLY A 56 5.99 -10.57 14.06
C GLY A 56 6.51 -9.45 14.96
N ASP A 57 6.50 -8.19 14.51
CA ASP A 57 6.88 -7.06 15.35
C ASP A 57 5.85 -6.86 16.48
N ALA A 58 6.33 -6.80 17.72
CA ALA A 58 5.49 -6.44 18.86
C ALA A 58 5.15 -4.94 18.81
N LEU A 59 3.86 -4.62 18.83
CA LEU A 59 3.37 -3.24 18.81
C LEU A 59 2.62 -2.90 20.09
N ASN A 60 2.89 -1.72 20.63
CA ASN A 60 2.06 -1.15 21.68
C ASN A 60 0.78 -0.51 21.10
N ARG A 61 -0.17 -0.21 21.98
CA ARG A 61 -1.49 0.34 21.59
C ARG A 61 -1.39 1.65 20.80
N GLN A 62 -0.47 2.54 21.16
CA GLN A 62 -0.30 3.82 20.49
C GLN A 62 0.22 3.64 19.06
N GLN A 63 1.17 2.71 18.85
CA GLN A 63 1.69 2.36 17.52
C GLN A 63 0.58 1.78 16.63
N MET A 64 -0.20 0.83 17.15
CA MET A 64 -1.32 0.24 16.41
C MET A 64 -2.35 1.31 15.99
N GLN A 65 -2.77 2.18 16.92
CA GLN A 65 -3.71 3.26 16.62
C GLN A 65 -3.16 4.24 15.57
N LYS A 66 -1.87 4.58 15.66
CA LYS A 66 -1.23 5.49 14.70
C LYS A 66 -1.22 4.92 13.28
N ILE A 67 -1.02 3.60 13.13
CA ILE A 67 -1.07 2.94 11.81
C ILE A 67 -2.47 3.06 11.23
N VAL A 68 -3.49 2.66 11.97
CA VAL A 68 -4.89 2.69 11.49
C VAL A 68 -5.35 4.13 11.20
N LYS A 69 -5.01 5.09 12.06
CA LYS A 69 -5.35 6.51 11.83
C LYS A 69 -4.74 7.04 10.54
N ARG A 70 -3.45 6.78 10.29
CA ARG A 70 -2.76 7.22 9.07
C ARG A 70 -3.35 6.59 7.81
N MET A 71 -3.86 5.36 7.89
CA MET A 71 -4.56 4.77 6.74
C MET A 71 -5.80 5.57 6.34
N GLY A 72 -6.46 6.26 7.27
CA GLY A 72 -7.60 7.15 6.99
C GLY A 72 -7.23 8.41 6.20
N ASP A 73 -5.96 8.82 6.19
CA ASP A 73 -5.47 10.00 5.47
C ASP A 73 -5.00 9.67 4.04
N ILE A 74 -4.92 8.38 3.68
CA ILE A 74 -4.40 7.90 2.39
C ILE A 74 -5.56 7.71 1.41
N ASP A 75 -5.37 8.15 0.16
CA ASP A 75 -6.29 7.85 -0.92
C ASP A 75 -6.22 6.35 -1.29
N GLN A 76 -7.38 5.68 -1.25
CA GLN A 76 -7.55 4.24 -1.49
C GLN A 76 -6.65 3.32 -0.63
N PRO A 77 -6.84 3.27 0.71
CA PRO A 77 -5.93 2.56 1.62
C PRO A 77 -6.08 1.03 1.59
N TRP A 78 -6.88 0.46 0.69
CA TRP A 78 -7.33 -0.95 0.69
C TRP A 78 -6.29 -1.95 0.19
N ASN A 79 -5.29 -1.46 -0.55
CA ASN A 79 -4.21 -2.26 -1.14
C ASN A 79 -2.86 -1.60 -0.89
N CYS A 80 -1.84 -2.40 -0.60
CA CYS A 80 -0.45 -1.95 -0.59
C CYS A 80 0.02 -1.66 -2.02
N PRO A 81 1.16 -0.98 -2.24
CA PRO A 81 1.65 -0.66 -3.58
C PRO A 81 2.01 -1.90 -4.43
N HIS A 82 2.03 -3.10 -3.84
CA HIS A 82 2.20 -4.38 -4.52
C HIS A 82 0.88 -5.14 -4.74
N GLY A 83 -0.27 -4.54 -4.40
CA GLY A 83 -1.60 -5.13 -4.58
C GLY A 83 -2.08 -6.05 -3.46
N ARG A 84 -1.34 -6.19 -2.35
CA ARG A 84 -1.81 -6.99 -1.19
C ARG A 84 -2.86 -6.21 -0.41
N PRO A 85 -3.94 -6.86 0.06
CA PRO A 85 -4.93 -6.19 0.87
C PRO A 85 -4.39 -5.74 2.22
N THR A 86 -4.79 -4.54 2.65
CA THR A 86 -4.35 -3.95 3.93
C THR A 86 -5.32 -4.21 5.08
N MET A 87 -6.62 -4.28 4.79
CA MET A 87 -7.68 -4.50 5.76
C MET A 87 -8.86 -5.26 5.14
N ARG A 88 -9.63 -5.95 5.99
CA ARG A 88 -10.84 -6.70 5.63
C ARG A 88 -11.88 -6.57 6.71
N HIS A 89 -13.15 -6.56 6.30
CA HIS A 89 -14.27 -6.67 7.22
C HIS A 89 -14.29 -8.10 7.79
N LEU A 90 -14.23 -8.23 9.12
CA LEU A 90 -14.27 -9.53 9.78
C LEU A 90 -15.71 -9.97 10.04
N PHE A 91 -16.49 -9.13 10.73
CA PHE A 91 -17.83 -9.50 11.18
C PHE A 91 -18.65 -8.26 11.55
N ASP A 92 -19.96 -8.32 11.34
CA ASP A 92 -20.90 -7.29 11.78
C ASP A 92 -21.45 -7.63 13.17
N LEU A 93 -21.10 -6.80 14.17
CA LEU A 93 -21.51 -7.01 15.55
C LEU A 93 -23.03 -6.95 15.77
N SER A 94 -23.81 -6.36 14.84
CA SER A 94 -25.27 -6.39 14.90
C SER A 94 -25.83 -7.82 14.87
N GLN A 95 -25.12 -8.72 14.18
CA GLN A 95 -25.49 -10.11 14.04
C GLN A 95 -25.29 -10.89 15.34
N VAL A 96 -24.39 -10.45 16.23
CA VAL A 96 -24.16 -11.12 17.53
C VAL A 96 -25.40 -11.08 18.41
N LYS A 97 -26.20 -10.01 18.33
CA LYS A 97 -27.41 -9.86 19.14
C LYS A 97 -28.52 -10.86 18.76
N ASN A 98 -28.46 -11.42 17.55
CA ASN A 98 -29.41 -12.40 17.04
C ASN A 98 -28.91 -13.85 17.19
N SER A 99 -27.69 -14.04 17.69
CA SER A 99 -27.08 -15.36 17.89
C SER A 99 -27.66 -16.03 19.14
N GLN A 100 -28.26 -17.21 18.97
CA GLN A 100 -28.49 -18.13 20.08
C GLN A 100 -27.15 -18.40 20.80
N PRO A 101 -27.12 -18.46 22.15
CA PRO A 101 -25.89 -18.75 22.88
C PRO A 101 -25.29 -20.06 22.37
N TYR A 102 -23.99 -20.05 22.05
CA TYR A 102 -23.28 -21.26 21.69
C TYR A 102 -23.23 -22.20 22.91
N THR A 103 -24.15 -23.17 22.96
CA THR A 103 -24.06 -24.27 23.92
C THR A 103 -22.97 -25.21 23.45
N MET A 104 -21.88 -25.31 24.21
CA MET A 104 -20.89 -26.37 23.99
C MET A 104 -21.60 -27.72 24.09
N ARG A 105 -21.73 -28.42 22.95
CA ARG A 105 -22.21 -29.79 22.91
C ARG A 105 -21.20 -30.64 23.68
N LEU A 106 -21.55 -31.09 24.89
CA LEU A 106 -20.75 -32.03 25.64
C LEU A 106 -20.55 -33.27 24.76
N LYS A 107 -19.29 -33.55 24.40
CA LYS A 107 -18.94 -34.83 23.79
C LYS A 107 -19.09 -35.88 24.89
N ASN A 108 -20.19 -36.64 24.86
CA ASN A 108 -20.32 -37.85 25.66
C ASN A 108 -19.12 -38.75 25.34
N ARG A 109 -18.31 -39.03 26.35
CA ARG A 109 -17.38 -40.16 26.35
C ARG A 109 -18.11 -41.39 26.87
#